data_AF-K2NA94-F1
#
_entry.id   AF-K2NA94-F1
#
_cell.length_a   1.000
_cell.length_b   1.000
_cell.length_c   1.000
_cell.angle_alpha   90.00
_cell.angle_beta   90.00
_cell.angle_gamma   90.00
#
_symmetry.space_group_name_H-M   'P 1'
#
loop_
_entity.id
_entity.type
_entity.pdbx_description
1 polymer ?
#
loop_
_entity_poly.entity_id
_entity_poly.type
_entity_poly.pdbx_seq_one_letter_code
_entity_poly.pdbx_strand_id
1 'polypeptide(L)' 'MKSDFSAARLHLQRAQDYLRGSDETSDQARQAIDMLLDAVTHAEFRKPASNVIAFPEQKHSCQS' A
#
# COMPACT_ATOMS: atom_id res chain seq x y z
N MET A 1 -2.69 -5.02 -16.27
CA MET A 1 -1.41 -5.27 -15.58
C MET A 1 -1.55 -4.74 -14.17
N LYS A 2 -1.28 -5.54 -13.12
CA LYS A 2 -1.24 -5.03 -11.74
C LYS A 2 0.17 -4.50 -11.49
N SER A 3 0.29 -3.35 -10.83
CA SER A 3 1.59 -2.83 -10.41
C SER A 3 2.22 -3.76 -9.37
N ASP A 4 3.51 -4.04 -9.52
CA ASP A 4 4.28 -4.83 -8.55
C ASP A 4 4.81 -3.91 -7.45
N PHE A 5 3.96 -3.68 -6.45
CA PHE A 5 4.29 -2.84 -5.30
C PHE A 5 5.38 -3.45 -4.42
N SER A 6 5.47 -4.78 -4.34
CA SER A 6 6.50 -5.49 -3.58
C SER A 6 7.89 -5.27 -4.21
N ALA A 7 8.01 -5.36 -5.54
CA ALA A 7 9.24 -5.03 -6.26
C ALA A 7 9.62 -3.55 -6.08
N ALA A 8 8.65 -2.64 -6.24
CA ALA A 8 8.89 -1.21 -6.04
C ALA A 8 9.43 -0.90 -4.63
N ARG A 9 8.83 -1.49 -3.59
CA ARG A 9 9.28 -1.38 -2.21
C ARG A 9 10.72 -1.85 -2.03
N LEU A 10 11.06 -3.03 -2.55
CA LEU A 10 12.42 -3.58 -2.47
C LEU A 10 13.47 -2.64 -3.09
N HIS A 11 13.16 -2.06 -4.25
CA HIS A 11 14.08 -1.15 -4.94
C HIS A 11 14.25 0.19 -4.18
N LEU A 12 13.18 0.72 -3.59
CA LEU A 12 13.25 1.92 -2.76
C LEU A 12 14.08 1.71 -1.50
N GLN A 13 13.92 0.57 -0.81
CA GLN A 13 14.75 0.23 0.35
C GLN A 13 16.24 0.15 -0.01
N ARG A 14 16.58 -0.48 -1.15
CA ARG A 14 17.96 -0.53 -1.64
C ARG A 14 18.51 0.87 -1.97
N ALA A 15 17.70 1.74 -2.57
CA ALA A 15 18.10 3.11 -2.86
C ALA A 15 18.42 3.90 -1.57
N GLN A 16 17.60 3.72 -0.52
CA GLN A 16 17.86 4.32 0.79
C GLN A 16 19.19 3.82 1.41
N ASP A 17 19.48 2.53 1.29
CA ASP A 17 20.72 1.93 1.77
C ASP A 17 21.98 2.46 1.05
N TYR A 18 21.87 2.84 -0.21
CA TYR A 18 22.98 3.43 -0.96
C TYR A 18 23.18 4.91 -0.65
N LEU A 19 22.12 5.62 -0.28
CA LEU A 19 22.17 7.02 0.14
C LEU A 19 22.58 7.10 1.61
N ARG A 20 23.77 6.62 1.99
CA ARG A 20 24.33 6.74 3.35
C ARG A 20 25.18 7.99 3.56
N GLY A 21 25.34 8.81 2.52
CA GLY A 21 26.05 10.08 2.60
C GLY A 21 25.42 11.03 3.62
N SER A 22 26.25 11.87 4.22
CA SER A 22 25.83 12.95 5.14
C SER A 22 25.66 14.29 4.40
N ASP A 23 25.63 14.26 3.07
CA ASP A 23 25.34 15.43 2.25
C ASP A 23 23.83 15.72 2.21
N GLU A 24 23.49 16.99 2.03
CA GLU A 24 22.11 17.48 2.01
C GLU A 24 21.26 16.77 0.94
N THR A 25 21.86 16.46 -0.22
CA THR A 25 21.17 15.73 -1.30
C THR A 25 20.79 14.32 -0.85
N SER A 26 21.70 13.59 -0.19
CA SER A 26 21.42 12.28 0.39
C SER A 26 20.31 12.35 1.45
N ASP A 27 20.31 13.38 2.29
CA ASP A 27 19.23 13.61 3.28
C ASP A 27 17.88 13.83 2.62
N GLN A 28 17.81 14.75 1.65
CA GLN A 28 16.57 15.05 0.92
C GLN A 28 16.07 13.83 0.13
N ALA A 29 16.98 13.09 -0.50
CA ALA A 29 16.65 11.88 -1.24
C ALA A 29 16.12 10.77 -0.32
N ARG A 30 16.70 10.56 0.87
CA ARG A 30 16.18 9.62 1.87
C ARG A 30 14.75 9.98 2.30
N GLN A 31 14.48 11.26 2.57
CA GLN A 31 13.13 11.72 2.94
C GLN A 31 12.11 11.50 1.82
N ALA A 32 12.49 11.76 0.56
CA ALA A 32 11.64 11.48 -0.59
C ALA A 32 11.34 9.99 -0.73
N ILE A 33 12.35 9.13 -0.52
CA ILE A 33 12.18 7.68 -0.56
C ILE A 33 11.26 7.18 0.55
N ASP A 34 11.33 7.75 1.76
CA ASP A 34 10.41 7.39 2.85
C ASP A 34 8.95 7.68 2.49
N MET A 35 8.67 8.84 1.90
CA MET A 35 7.32 9.18 1.42
C MET A 35 6.81 8.20 0.35
N LEU A 36 7.70 7.76 -0.55
CA LEU A 36 7.35 6.77 -1.58
C LEU A 36 7.13 5.37 -0.98
N LEU A 37 7.93 4.96 -0.01
CA LEU A 37 7.78 3.68 0.70
C LEU A 37 6.45 3.60 1.42
N ASP A 38 6.02 4.69 2.06
CA ASP A 38 4.71 4.77 2.72
C ASP A 38 3.57 4.62 1.69
N ALA A 39 3.61 5.36 0.59
CA ALA A 39 2.60 5.30 -0.46
C ALA A 39 2.50 3.90 -1.12
N VAL A 40 3.65 3.28 -1.41
CA VAL A 40 3.72 1.93 -2.00
C VAL A 40 3.22 0.89 -1.02
N THR A 41 3.61 0.98 0.26
CA THR A 41 3.12 0.09 1.32
C THR A 41 1.61 0.23 1.47
N HIS A 42 1.11 1.46 1.51
CA HIS A 42 -0.33 1.70 1.57
C HIS A 42 -1.07 1.08 0.39
N ALA A 43 -0.53 1.22 -0.83
CA ALA A 43 -1.11 0.61 -2.02
C ALA A 43 -1.02 -0.93 -2.03
N GLU A 44 0.07 -1.51 -1.53
CA GLU A 44 0.29 -2.95 -1.39
C GLU A 44 -0.72 -3.59 -0.42
N PHE A 45 -0.96 -2.94 0.72
CA PHE A 45 -1.85 -3.44 1.77
C PHE A 45 -3.29 -2.92 1.68
N ARG A 46 -3.58 -2.05 0.70
CA ARG A 46 -4.96 -1.63 0.44
C ARG A 46 -5.75 -2.85 -0.01
N LYS A 47 -6.58 -3.38 0.89
CA LYS A 47 -7.52 -4.45 0.56
C LYS A 47 -8.32 -4.02 -0.68
N PRO A 48 -8.43 -4.87 -1.72
CA PRO A 48 -9.39 -4.60 -2.77
C PRO A 48 -10.75 -4.44 -2.10
N ALA A 49 -11.54 -3.45 -2.53
CA ALA A 49 -12.87 -3.18 -1.98
C ALA A 49 -13.62 -4.50 -1.86
N SER A 50 -13.73 -5.01 -0.63
CA SER A 50 -14.32 -6.31 -0.37
C SER A 50 -15.76 -6.23 -0.83
N ASN A 51 -16.15 -7.13 -1.73
CA ASN A 51 -17.53 -7.23 -2.18
C ASN A 51 -18.38 -7.52 -0.93
N VAL A 52 -19.06 -6.50 -0.41
CA VAL A 52 -19.89 -6.61 0.79
C VAL A 52 -21.05 -7.51 0.40
N ILE A 53 -21.00 -8.77 0.85
CA ILE A 53 -22.09 -9.71 0.62
C ILE A 53 -23.22 -9.28 1.56
N ALA A 54 -24.31 -8.76 1.00
CA ALA A 54 -25.50 -8.44 1.78
C ALA A 54 -26.07 -9.73 2.38
N PHE A 55 -26.37 -9.72 3.68
CA PHE A 55 -27.06 -10.82 4.33
C PHE A 55 -28.46 -10.97 3.73
N PRO A 56 -28.92 -12.19 3.41
CA PRO A 56 -30.25 -12.39 2.87
C PRO A 56 -31.30 -12.03 3.93
N GLU A 57 -32.14 -11.06 3.62
CA GLU A 57 -33.32 -10.75 4.42
C GLU A 57 -34.29 -11.94 4.31
N GLN A 58 -34.38 -12.73 5.38
CA GLN A 58 -35.41 -13.76 5.49
C GLN A 58 -36.76 -13.05 5.54
N LYS A 59 -37.52 -13.09 4.45
CA LYS A 59 -38.93 -12.76 4.46
C LYS A 59 -39.63 -13.82 5.29
N HIS A 60 -39.83 -13.53 6.57
CA HIS A 60 -40.80 -14.25 7.38
C HIS A 60 -42.18 -14.00 6.76
N SER A 61 -42.61 -14.89 5.88
CA SER A 61 -44.00 -15.00 5.48
C SER A 61 -44.80 -15.48 6.69
N CYS A 62 -45.21 -14.52 7.53
CA CYS A 62 -46.31 -14.71 8.46
C CYS A 62 -47.60 -14.82 7.63
N GLN A 63 -47.97 -16.05 7.27
CA GLN A 63 -49.34 -16.40 6.94
C GLN A 63 -50.02 -16.87 8.23
N SER A 64 -50.98 -16.10 8.71
CA SER A 64 -52.08 -16.53 9.59
C SER A 64 -53.22 -15.54 9.44
#